data_AF-A0AAN7EBA6-F1
#
_entry.id   AF-A0AAN7EBA6-F1
#
_cell.length_a   1.000
_cell.length_b   1.000
_cell.length_c   1.000
_cell.angle_alpha   90.00
_cell.angle_beta   90.00
_cell.angle_gamma   90.00
#
_symmetry.space_group_name_H-M   'P 1'
#
loop_
_entity.id
_entity.type
_entity.pdbx_description
1 polymer ?
#
loop_
_entity_poly.entity_id
_entity_poly.type
_entity_poly.pdbx_seq_one_letter_code
_entity_poly.pdbx_strand_id
1 'polypeptide(L)'
;MMMLHKVVDPFEQLELIEIFQRLGLSYHFEEEMKRMFDGLYNNDHCGDIWKAENLYATTLKFRLLRQHQYSVSQDVFNSFKDERGSFKACLCEDTKGMLSLYEASFILIEGENILEEAKDFSTKHLEEYISQNKDKNLAVIINHSLELPLHWRMFRLEARWFIDIYITRQDINPILLELAELDSNMVQAAHQFDLKQVSR
;
A
#
# COMPACT_ATOMS: atom_id res chain seq x y z
N MET A 1 20.02 -5.29 12.95
CA MET A 1 18.71 -4.78 12.50
C MET A 1 17.62 -5.73 13.03
N MET A 2 17.03 -5.43 14.19
CA MET A 2 16.19 -6.39 14.95
C MET A 2 14.67 -6.19 14.78
N MET A 3 14.21 -5.18 14.03
CA MET A 3 12.78 -4.84 13.98
C MET A 3 11.98 -5.73 13.01
N LEU A 4 12.52 -6.09 11.85
CA LEU A 4 11.77 -6.88 10.84
C LEU A 4 11.59 -8.36 11.24
N HIS A 5 12.47 -8.91 12.09
CA HIS A 5 12.43 -10.32 12.51
C HIS A 5 11.58 -10.59 13.77
N LYS A 6 10.99 -9.56 14.39
CA LYS A 6 10.23 -9.68 15.65
C LYS A 6 8.72 -9.53 15.49
N VAL A 7 8.23 -9.14 14.33
CA VAL A 7 6.79 -9.01 14.11
C VAL A 7 6.20 -10.41 13.95
N VAL A 8 5.45 -10.84 14.95
CA VAL A 8 4.81 -12.17 14.99
C VAL A 8 3.46 -12.14 14.29
N ASP A 9 2.81 -10.98 14.25
CA ASP A 9 1.49 -10.81 13.65
C ASP A 9 1.58 -10.52 12.13
N PRO A 10 0.96 -11.35 11.26
CA PRO A 10 0.99 -11.15 9.81
C PRO A 10 0.39 -9.82 9.34
N PHE A 11 -0.56 -9.23 10.08
CA PHE A 11 -1.17 -7.97 9.72
C PHE A 11 -0.22 -6.79 10.01
N GLU A 12 0.36 -6.75 11.21
CA GLU A 12 1.43 -5.80 11.54
C GLU A 12 2.62 -5.92 10.57
N GLN A 13 2.91 -7.15 10.12
CA GLN A 13 3.96 -7.41 9.15
C GLN A 13 3.66 -6.74 7.80
N LEU A 14 2.43 -6.82 7.31
CA LEU A 14 2.00 -6.16 6.06
C LEU A 14 2.08 -4.64 6.18
N GLU A 15 1.62 -4.08 7.29
CA GLU A 15 1.68 -2.63 7.52
C GLU A 15 3.13 -2.13 7.62
N LEU A 16 4.02 -2.92 8.22
CA LEU A 16 5.43 -2.59 8.27
C LEU A 16 6.06 -2.58 6.87
N ILE A 17 5.81 -3.60 6.06
CA ILE A 17 6.29 -3.66 4.66
C ILE A 17 5.81 -2.44 3.89
N GLU A 18 4.54 -2.10 4.01
CA GLU A 18 3.93 -0.92 3.36
C GLU A 18 4.64 0.37 3.78
N ILE A 19 4.86 0.58 5.08
CA ILE A 19 5.57 1.76 5.60
C ILE A 19 6.99 1.83 5.05
N PHE A 20 7.72 0.72 5.01
CA PHE A 20 9.08 0.66 4.46
C PHE A 20 9.14 1.02 2.99
N GLN A 21 8.20 0.52 2.18
CA GLN A 21 8.14 0.86 0.76
C GLN A 21 7.79 2.33 0.57
N ARG A 22 6.76 2.82 1.27
CA ARG A 22 6.29 4.19 1.12
C ARG A 22 7.26 5.23 1.67
N LEU A 23 8.07 4.90 2.69
CA LEU A 23 9.17 5.77 3.16
C LEU A 23 10.40 5.75 2.25
N GLY A 24 10.39 4.94 1.19
CA GLY A 24 11.52 4.87 0.27
C GLY A 24 12.71 4.07 0.79
N LEU A 25 12.54 3.27 1.86
CA LEU A 25 13.62 2.58 2.56
C LEU A 25 13.88 1.16 2.08
N SER A 26 12.94 0.56 1.35
CA SER A 26 12.95 -0.85 0.94
C SER A 26 14.26 -1.34 0.32
N TYR A 27 14.97 -0.51 -0.44
CA TYR A 27 16.22 -0.87 -1.12
C TYR A 27 17.41 -1.12 -0.18
N HIS A 28 17.34 -0.71 1.08
CA HIS A 28 18.34 -1.05 2.10
C HIS A 28 18.11 -2.42 2.75
N PHE A 29 16.96 -3.03 2.49
CA PHE A 29 16.45 -4.21 3.19
C PHE A 29 15.95 -5.28 2.21
N GLU A 30 16.51 -5.35 1.01
CA GLU A 30 16.00 -6.20 -0.08
C GLU A 30 15.88 -7.67 0.34
N GLU A 31 16.87 -8.19 1.07
CA GLU A 31 16.85 -9.57 1.55
C GLU A 31 15.79 -9.81 2.63
N GLU A 32 15.65 -8.90 3.59
CA GLU A 32 14.60 -8.95 4.60
C GLU A 32 13.22 -8.90 3.96
N MET A 33 13.00 -7.94 3.06
CA MET A 33 11.74 -7.75 2.34
C MET A 33 11.40 -9.01 1.54
N LYS A 34 12.37 -9.59 0.83
CA LYS A 34 12.19 -10.84 0.10
C LYS A 34 11.75 -11.99 1.01
N ARG A 35 12.43 -12.19 2.16
CA ARG A 35 12.04 -13.22 3.14
C ARG A 35 10.63 -13.01 3.67
N MET A 36 10.22 -11.76 3.88
CA MET A 36 8.86 -11.43 4.32
C MET A 36 7.82 -11.74 3.23
N PHE A 37 8.08 -11.39 1.97
CA PHE A 37 7.20 -11.75 0.85
C PHE A 37 7.09 -13.26 0.65
N ASP A 38 8.22 -13.98 0.71
CA ASP A 38 8.24 -15.44 0.65
C ASP A 38 7.37 -16.03 1.78
N GLY A 39 7.47 -15.50 3.00
CA GLY A 39 6.62 -15.89 4.13
C GLY A 39 5.14 -15.63 3.88
N LEU A 40 4.78 -14.43 3.40
CA LEU A 40 3.41 -14.04 3.10
C LEU A 40 2.78 -14.89 1.99
N TYR A 41 3.57 -15.25 0.98
CA TYR A 41 3.14 -16.07 -0.14
C TYR A 41 2.97 -17.54 0.25
N ASN A 42 3.94 -18.11 0.97
CA ASN A 42 3.91 -19.54 1.32
C ASN A 42 2.94 -19.88 2.47
N ASN A 43 2.69 -18.95 3.37
CA ASN A 43 1.69 -19.13 4.45
C ASN A 43 0.25 -19.03 3.93
N ASP A 44 0.02 -19.04 2.60
CA ASP A 44 -1.33 -19.00 2.07
C ASP A 44 -2.16 -20.27 2.36
N HIS A 45 -1.48 -21.37 2.72
CA HIS A 45 -2.07 -22.67 3.06
C HIS A 45 -2.44 -22.86 4.55
N CYS A 46 -2.10 -21.93 5.44
CA CYS A 46 -2.60 -21.97 6.81
C CYS A 46 -3.99 -21.34 6.84
N GLY A 47 -4.98 -22.05 7.37
CA GLY A 47 -6.38 -21.64 7.46
C GLY A 47 -6.61 -20.44 8.39
N ASP A 48 -6.04 -19.29 8.03
CA ASP A 48 -6.11 -18.07 8.82
C ASP A 48 -7.44 -17.37 8.56
N ILE A 49 -8.29 -17.47 9.57
CA ILE A 49 -9.62 -16.91 9.77
C ILE A 49 -9.73 -15.41 9.42
N TRP A 50 -8.62 -14.68 9.28
CA TRP A 50 -8.60 -13.24 8.99
C TRP A 50 -8.68 -12.88 7.50
N LYS A 51 -8.45 -13.82 6.58
CA LYS A 51 -8.44 -13.56 5.13
C LYS A 51 -9.82 -13.33 4.52
N ALA A 52 -10.87 -13.90 5.10
CA ALA A 52 -12.19 -13.87 4.47
C ALA A 52 -12.97 -12.56 4.71
N GLU A 53 -12.61 -11.78 5.73
CA GLU A 53 -13.44 -10.66 6.19
C GLU A 53 -12.75 -9.29 6.23
N ASN A 54 -11.41 -9.22 6.19
CA ASN A 54 -10.71 -7.93 6.22
C ASN A 54 -10.31 -7.48 4.81
N LEU A 55 -11.04 -6.47 4.29
CA LEU A 55 -10.78 -5.89 2.96
C LEU A 55 -9.39 -5.27 2.88
N TYR A 56 -9.00 -4.45 3.87
CA TYR A 56 -7.70 -3.79 3.91
C TYR A 56 -6.53 -4.79 3.87
N ALA A 57 -6.54 -5.82 4.72
CA ALA A 57 -5.48 -6.82 4.79
C ALA A 57 -5.35 -7.60 3.47
N THR A 58 -6.49 -8.01 2.89
CA THR A 58 -6.51 -8.80 1.65
C THR A 58 -6.02 -7.99 0.46
N THR A 59 -6.50 -6.76 0.32
CA THR A 59 -6.08 -5.84 -0.75
C THR A 59 -4.62 -5.44 -0.63
N LEU A 60 -4.14 -5.15 0.58
CA LEU A 60 -2.75 -4.79 0.83
C LEU A 60 -1.82 -5.97 0.51
N LYS A 61 -2.12 -7.17 1.00
CA LYS A 61 -1.36 -8.39 0.70
C LYS A 61 -1.32 -8.65 -0.81
N PHE A 62 -2.47 -8.60 -1.47
CA PHE A 62 -2.58 -8.79 -2.92
C PHE A 62 -1.69 -7.81 -3.69
N ARG A 63 -1.80 -6.51 -3.39
CA ARG A 63 -1.01 -5.47 -4.03
C ARG A 63 0.48 -5.68 -3.84
N LEU A 64 0.90 -5.84 -2.58
CA LEU A 64 2.31 -5.99 -2.24
C LEU A 64 2.93 -7.22 -2.90
N LEU A 65 2.25 -8.36 -2.90
CA LEU A 65 2.73 -9.58 -3.55
C LEU A 65 2.85 -9.41 -5.07
N ARG A 66 1.82 -8.85 -5.73
CA ARG A 66 1.89 -8.67 -7.20
C ARG A 66 2.94 -7.65 -7.63
N GLN A 67 3.13 -6.57 -6.89
CA GLN A 67 4.22 -5.59 -7.14
C GLN A 67 5.60 -6.25 -7.11
N HIS A 68 5.76 -7.32 -6.32
CA HIS A 68 6.98 -8.11 -6.20
C HIS A 68 6.96 -9.41 -7.02
N GLN A 69 6.13 -9.45 -8.08
CA GLN A 69 6.10 -10.53 -9.08
C GLN A 69 5.59 -11.89 -8.57
N TYR A 70 4.90 -11.92 -7.43
CA TYR A 70 4.21 -13.11 -6.97
C TYR A 70 2.84 -13.25 -7.68
N SER A 71 2.55 -14.46 -8.15
CA SER A 71 1.29 -14.76 -8.81
C SER A 71 0.17 -14.95 -7.78
N VAL A 72 -0.71 -13.95 -7.67
CA VAL A 72 -1.92 -13.97 -6.81
C VAL A 72 -3.14 -13.77 -7.70
N SER A 73 -4.14 -14.65 -7.64
CA SER A 73 -5.38 -14.51 -8.45
C SER A 73 -6.25 -13.36 -7.95
N GLN A 74 -6.94 -12.65 -8.86
CA GLN A 74 -8.02 -11.71 -8.51
C GLN A 74 -9.18 -12.37 -7.75
N ASP A 75 -9.29 -13.71 -7.82
CA ASP A 75 -10.35 -14.48 -7.15
C ASP A 75 -10.35 -14.34 -5.63
N VAL A 76 -9.24 -13.86 -5.03
CA VAL A 76 -9.18 -13.50 -3.61
C VAL A 76 -10.25 -12.47 -3.24
N PHE A 77 -10.74 -11.68 -4.20
CA PHE A 77 -11.78 -10.68 -3.97
C PHE A 77 -13.20 -11.23 -4.03
N ASN A 78 -13.41 -12.49 -4.43
CA ASN A 78 -14.75 -13.09 -4.48
C ASN A 78 -15.43 -13.17 -3.11
N SER A 79 -14.66 -13.25 -2.01
CA SER A 79 -15.20 -13.20 -0.63
C SER A 79 -15.89 -11.88 -0.30
N PHE A 80 -15.54 -10.80 -1.01
CA PHE A 80 -16.12 -9.46 -0.85
C PHE A 80 -17.28 -9.18 -1.81
N LYS A 81 -17.68 -10.17 -2.61
CA LYS A 81 -18.81 -10.06 -3.55
C LYS A 81 -20.08 -10.71 -2.97
N ASP A 82 -21.23 -10.19 -3.37
CA ASP A 82 -22.55 -10.71 -3.01
C ASP A 82 -22.98 -11.86 -3.95
N GLU A 83 -24.17 -12.41 -3.72
CA GLU A 83 -24.73 -13.49 -4.54
C GLU A 83 -25.00 -13.08 -6.01
N ARG A 84 -25.06 -11.77 -6.28
CA ARG A 84 -25.21 -11.23 -7.64
C ARG A 84 -23.88 -11.02 -8.34
N GLY A 85 -22.77 -11.28 -7.64
CA GLY A 85 -21.42 -11.08 -8.15
C GLY A 85 -20.99 -9.61 -8.17
N SER A 86 -21.58 -8.75 -7.33
CA SER A 86 -21.14 -7.36 -7.15
C SER A 86 -20.43 -7.18 -5.80
N PHE A 87 -19.49 -6.25 -5.68
CA PHE A 87 -18.91 -5.91 -4.37
C PHE A 87 -19.99 -5.53 -3.34
N LYS A 88 -19.91 -6.12 -2.14
CA LYS A 88 -20.89 -5.93 -1.07
C LYS A 88 -20.97 -4.46 -0.66
N ALA A 89 -22.18 -3.91 -0.61
CA ALA A 89 -22.40 -2.51 -0.22
C ALA A 89 -21.88 -2.17 1.19
N CYS A 90 -21.88 -3.13 2.12
CA CYS A 90 -21.39 -2.91 3.48
C CYS A 90 -19.88 -2.59 3.57
N LEU A 91 -19.11 -2.84 2.50
CA LEU A 91 -17.68 -2.50 2.46
C LEU A 91 -17.43 -0.99 2.47
N CYS A 92 -18.44 -0.16 2.17
CA CYS A 92 -18.32 1.30 2.17
C CYS A 92 -18.01 1.89 3.57
N GLU A 93 -18.24 1.12 4.63
CA GLU A 93 -17.93 1.52 6.01
C GLU A 93 -16.42 1.47 6.29
N ASP A 94 -15.66 0.62 5.58
CA ASP A 94 -14.20 0.52 5.71
C ASP A 94 -13.49 1.41 4.67
N THR A 95 -13.33 2.69 4.99
CA THR A 95 -12.66 3.64 4.09
C THR A 95 -11.19 3.28 3.84
N LYS A 96 -10.49 2.72 4.83
CA LYS A 96 -9.08 2.31 4.69
C LYS A 96 -8.96 1.11 3.74
N GLY A 97 -9.84 0.13 3.89
CA GLY A 97 -9.99 -0.99 2.96
C GLY A 97 -10.37 -0.53 1.57
N MET A 98 -11.27 0.45 1.43
CA MET A 98 -11.67 1.00 0.14
C MET A 98 -10.50 1.67 -0.59
N LEU A 99 -9.71 2.47 0.12
CA LEU A 99 -8.52 3.10 -0.42
C LEU A 99 -7.48 2.05 -0.86
N SER A 100 -7.28 1.01 -0.05
CA SER A 100 -6.37 -0.08 -0.40
C SER A 100 -6.87 -0.92 -1.59
N LEU A 101 -8.18 -1.12 -1.72
CA LEU A 101 -8.81 -1.76 -2.88
C LEU A 101 -8.61 -0.93 -4.15
N TYR A 102 -8.81 0.39 -4.06
CA TYR A 102 -8.53 1.32 -5.15
C TYR A 102 -7.09 1.18 -5.61
N GLU A 103 -6.11 1.26 -4.71
CA GLU A 103 -4.69 1.15 -5.05
C GLU A 103 -4.33 -0.22 -5.64
N ALA A 104 -4.90 -1.30 -5.08
CA ALA A 104 -4.68 -2.65 -5.58
C ALA A 104 -5.24 -2.86 -7.00
N SER A 105 -6.34 -2.18 -7.34
CA SER A 105 -6.97 -2.31 -8.66
C SER A 105 -6.04 -1.89 -9.81
N PHE A 106 -5.09 -0.98 -9.58
CA PHE A 106 -4.17 -0.53 -10.63
C PHE A 106 -3.06 -1.52 -10.98
N ILE A 107 -2.99 -2.66 -10.30
CA ILE A 107 -2.07 -3.77 -10.61
C ILE A 107 -2.78 -4.85 -11.45
N LEU A 108 -3.92 -4.46 -12.05
CA LEU A 108 -4.64 -5.30 -12.99
C LEU A 108 -3.80 -5.65 -14.21
N ILE A 109 -4.02 -6.85 -14.73
CA ILE A 109 -3.58 -7.26 -16.06
C ILE A 109 -4.80 -7.48 -16.97
N GLU A 110 -4.56 -7.63 -18.27
CA GLU A 110 -5.64 -7.79 -19.25
C GLU A 110 -6.54 -9.01 -18.95
N GLY A 111 -7.85 -8.80 -18.96
CA GLY A 111 -8.85 -9.83 -18.67
C GLY A 111 -9.29 -9.93 -17.20
N GLU A 112 -8.82 -9.03 -16.33
CA GLU A 112 -9.16 -9.04 -14.90
C GLU A 112 -10.38 -8.18 -14.54
N ASN A 113 -11.55 -8.66 -14.94
CA ASN A 113 -12.84 -7.98 -14.72
C ASN A 113 -13.14 -7.66 -13.25
N ILE A 114 -12.64 -8.48 -12.29
CA ILE A 114 -12.90 -8.22 -10.85
C ILE A 114 -12.15 -6.95 -10.40
N LEU A 115 -10.94 -6.73 -10.92
CA LEU A 115 -10.16 -5.53 -10.60
C LEU A 115 -10.68 -4.29 -11.31
N GLU A 116 -11.19 -4.44 -12.54
CA GLU A 116 -11.91 -3.36 -13.23
C GLU A 116 -13.13 -2.92 -12.41
N GLU A 117 -13.96 -3.86 -11.96
CA GLU A 117 -15.09 -3.57 -11.07
C GLU A 117 -14.63 -2.99 -9.73
N ALA A 118 -13.54 -3.49 -9.15
CA ALA A 118 -12.99 -3.00 -7.89
C ALA A 118 -12.55 -1.53 -8.01
N LYS A 119 -11.96 -1.15 -9.14
CA LYS A 119 -11.57 0.22 -9.44
C LYS A 119 -12.79 1.14 -9.46
N ASP A 120 -13.82 0.78 -10.22
CA ASP A 120 -15.04 1.59 -10.34
C ASP A 120 -15.77 1.72 -9.01
N PHE A 121 -15.93 0.60 -8.31
CA PHE A 121 -16.58 0.53 -7.01
C PHE A 121 -15.85 1.39 -5.97
N SER A 122 -14.53 1.24 -5.85
CA SER A 122 -13.74 1.98 -4.87
C SER A 122 -13.64 3.46 -5.19
N THR A 123 -13.47 3.83 -6.46
CA THR A 123 -13.43 5.24 -6.90
C THR A 123 -14.69 5.97 -6.47
N LYS A 124 -15.86 5.42 -6.78
CA LYS A 124 -17.15 6.02 -6.43
C LYS A 124 -17.27 6.28 -4.91
N HIS A 125 -16.92 5.29 -4.09
CA HIS A 125 -17.03 5.41 -2.64
C HIS A 125 -16.04 6.42 -2.05
N LEU A 126 -14.83 6.50 -2.60
CA LEU A 126 -13.81 7.46 -2.17
C LEU A 126 -14.20 8.90 -2.53
N GLU A 127 -14.78 9.12 -3.72
CA GLU A 127 -15.33 10.43 -4.12
C GLU A 127 -16.52 10.86 -3.24
N GLU A 128 -17.43 9.92 -2.92
CA GLU A 128 -18.52 10.16 -1.98
C GLU A 128 -18.00 10.49 -0.56
N TYR A 129 -16.95 9.80 -0.10
CA TYR A 129 -16.31 10.08 1.18
C TYR A 129 -15.74 11.50 1.25
N ILE A 130 -15.01 11.94 0.21
CA ILE A 130 -14.47 13.30 0.12
C ILE A 130 -15.62 14.32 0.13
N SER A 131 -16.69 14.06 -0.63
CA SER A 131 -17.85 14.95 -0.72
C SER A 131 -18.55 15.14 0.62
N GLN A 132 -18.53 14.13 1.49
CA GLN A 132 -19.09 14.17 2.84
C GLN A 132 -18.18 14.85 3.87
N ASN A 133 -16.93 15.18 3.52
CA ASN A 133 -15.96 15.93 4.33
C ASN A 133 -15.81 15.41 5.77
N LYS A 134 -15.69 14.08 5.92
CA LYS A 134 -15.66 13.39 7.22
C LYS A 134 -14.36 13.64 8.00
N ASP A 135 -13.22 13.23 7.44
CA ASP A 135 -11.88 13.37 8.03
C ASP A 135 -10.94 14.07 7.05
N LYS A 136 -10.39 15.22 7.47
CA LYS A 136 -9.49 16.03 6.65
C LYS A 136 -8.15 15.35 6.37
N ASN A 137 -7.60 14.62 7.34
CA ASN A 137 -6.31 13.95 7.16
C ASN A 137 -6.46 12.79 6.17
N LEU A 138 -7.51 11.99 6.33
CA LEU A 138 -7.77 10.90 5.40
C LEU A 138 -8.13 11.43 4.00
N ALA A 139 -8.89 12.53 3.92
CA ALA A 139 -9.21 13.17 2.64
C ALA A 139 -7.97 13.62 1.86
N VAL A 140 -6.88 14.06 2.52
CA VAL A 140 -5.62 14.38 1.83
C VAL A 140 -5.03 13.14 1.16
N ILE A 141 -5.02 12.00 1.86
CA ILE A 141 -4.48 10.74 1.33
C ILE A 141 -5.36 10.21 0.18
N ILE A 142 -6.69 10.29 0.33
CA ILE A 142 -7.63 9.86 -0.71
C ILE A 142 -7.48 10.74 -1.96
N ASN A 143 -7.48 12.07 -1.82
CA ASN A 143 -7.31 12.98 -2.96
C ASN A 143 -5.98 12.73 -3.68
N HIS A 144 -4.90 12.52 -2.93
CA HIS A 144 -3.62 12.14 -3.51
C HIS A 144 -3.75 10.85 -4.32
N SER A 145 -4.36 9.81 -3.77
CA SER A 145 -4.51 8.53 -4.48
C SER A 145 -5.39 8.66 -5.73
N LEU A 146 -6.49 9.43 -5.66
CA LEU A 146 -7.39 9.68 -6.80
C LEU A 146 -6.76 10.51 -7.92
N GLU A 147 -5.84 11.43 -7.60
CA GLU A 147 -5.09 12.20 -8.60
C GLU A 147 -4.17 11.29 -9.43
N LEU A 148 -3.45 10.40 -8.75
CA LEU A 148 -2.61 9.40 -9.38
C LEU A 148 -2.43 8.22 -8.39
N PRO A 149 -2.74 6.98 -8.80
CA PRO A 149 -2.60 5.82 -7.93
C PRO A 149 -1.12 5.55 -7.63
N LEU A 150 -0.84 5.01 -6.45
CA LEU A 150 0.49 4.65 -5.96
C LEU A 150 1.31 3.85 -6.97
N HIS A 151 0.67 2.90 -7.67
CA HIS A 151 1.35 2.06 -8.66
C HIS A 151 1.97 2.85 -9.82
N TRP A 152 1.46 4.04 -10.13
CA TRP A 152 1.95 4.89 -11.22
C TRP A 152 2.83 6.05 -10.75
N ARG A 153 3.02 6.20 -9.43
CA ARG A 153 3.81 7.29 -8.86
C ARG A 153 5.30 7.03 -8.97
N MET A 154 6.06 8.10 -9.22
CA MET A 154 7.52 8.03 -9.15
C MET A 154 7.96 7.83 -7.69
N PHE A 155 8.60 6.69 -7.44
CA PHE A 155 8.98 6.22 -6.10
C PHE A 155 9.64 7.29 -5.21
N ARG A 156 10.62 8.04 -5.71
CA ARG A 156 11.35 9.03 -4.89
C ARG A 156 10.51 10.25 -4.52
N LEU A 157 9.61 10.69 -5.40
CA LEU A 157 8.70 11.80 -5.10
C LEU A 157 7.61 11.36 -4.11
N GLU A 158 7.07 10.16 -4.30
CA GLU A 158 6.11 9.58 -3.36
C GLU A 158 6.72 9.40 -1.97
N ALA A 159 7.97 8.90 -1.88
CA ALA A 159 8.64 8.75 -0.61
C ALA A 159 8.79 10.07 0.15
N ARG A 160 9.14 11.15 -0.56
CA ARG A 160 9.24 12.47 0.05
C ARG A 160 7.89 12.98 0.55
N TRP A 161 6.83 12.83 -0.25
CA TRP A 161 5.47 13.20 0.15
C TRP A 161 4.99 12.37 1.36
N PHE A 162 5.27 11.07 1.36
CA PHE A 162 4.81 10.18 2.42
C PHE A 162 5.53 10.40 3.74
N ILE A 163 6.79 10.84 3.76
CA ILE A 163 7.48 11.26 5.01
C ILE A 163 6.64 12.34 5.72
N ASP A 164 6.18 13.35 4.99
CA ASP A 164 5.40 14.46 5.55
C ASP A 164 4.04 13.97 6.09
N ILE A 165 3.41 12.98 5.43
CA ILE A 165 2.19 12.32 5.91
C ILE A 165 2.46 11.45 7.15
N TYR A 166 3.55 10.68 7.14
CA TYR A 166 3.90 9.72 8.19
C TYR A 166 4.15 10.41 9.53
N ILE A 167 4.71 11.64 9.53
CA ILE A 167 4.88 12.48 10.72
C ILE A 167 3.55 12.76 11.44
N THR A 168 2.44 12.82 10.70
CA THR A 168 1.11 13.16 11.25
C THR A 168 0.36 11.96 11.81
N ARG A 169 0.88 10.74 11.62
CA ARG A 169 0.22 9.51 12.06
C ARG A 169 0.34 9.32 13.58
N GLN A 170 -0.68 8.69 14.17
CA GLN A 170 -0.70 8.37 15.60
C GLN A 170 0.22 7.19 15.96
N ASP A 171 0.43 6.27 15.03
CA ASP A 171 1.21 5.03 15.18
C ASP A 171 2.67 5.17 14.68
N ILE A 172 3.23 6.38 14.80
CA ILE A 172 4.55 6.68 14.27
C ILE A 172 5.66 5.89 14.97
N ASN A 173 6.52 5.26 14.18
CA ASN A 173 7.81 4.75 14.66
C ASN A 173 8.90 5.82 14.45
N PRO A 174 9.41 6.45 15.52
CA PRO A 174 10.35 7.57 15.40
C PRO A 174 11.70 7.15 14.77
N ILE A 175 12.12 5.90 14.98
CA ILE A 175 13.37 5.39 14.40
C ILE A 175 13.24 5.25 12.88
N LEU A 176 12.07 4.79 12.39
CA LEU A 176 11.82 4.70 10.95
C LEU A 176 11.71 6.07 10.30
N LEU A 177 11.08 7.04 10.99
CA LEU A 177 11.00 8.40 10.51
C LEU A 177 12.41 9.02 10.37
N GLU A 178 13.21 8.95 11.43
CA GLU A 178 14.57 9.51 11.43
C GLU A 178 15.43 8.87 10.32
N LEU A 179 15.32 7.55 10.15
CA LEU A 179 16.00 6.85 9.06
C LEU A 179 15.55 7.33 7.67
N ALA A 180 14.24 7.51 7.46
CA ALA A 180 13.69 7.99 6.18
C ALA A 180 14.14 9.43 5.86
N GLU A 181 14.18 10.31 6.86
CA GLU A 181 14.65 11.69 6.68
C GLU A 181 16.13 11.75 6.35
N LEU A 182 16.96 11.00 7.08
CA LEU A 182 18.40 10.91 6.82
C LEU A 182 18.68 10.33 5.43
N ASP A 183 18.01 9.24 5.06
CA ASP A 183 18.18 8.60 3.75
C ASP A 183 17.79 9.55 2.61
N SER A 184 16.63 10.20 2.73
CA SER A 184 16.15 11.18 1.75
C SER A 184 17.16 12.31 1.54
N ASN A 185 17.74 12.83 2.63
CA ASN A 185 18.74 13.90 2.56
C ASN A 185 20.05 13.43 1.91
N MET A 186 20.52 12.21 2.21
CA MET A 186 21.71 11.63 1.61
C MET A 186 21.54 11.43 0.09
N VAL A 187 20.43 10.84 -0.33
CA VAL A 187 20.11 10.64 -1.75
C VAL A 187 19.96 11.98 -2.48
N GLN A 188 19.30 12.97 -1.85
CA GLN A 188 19.18 14.30 -2.44
C GLN A 188 20.54 14.99 -2.63
N ALA A 189 21.46 14.87 -1.67
CA ALA A 189 22.81 15.42 -1.79
C ALA A 189 23.59 14.81 -2.97
N ALA A 190 23.46 13.48 -3.18
CA ALA A 190 24.04 12.80 -4.34
C ALA A 190 23.44 13.33 -5.66
N HIS A 191 22.11 13.42 -5.76
CA HIS A 191 21.45 13.98 -6.95
C HIS A 191 21.87 15.43 -7.24
N GLN A 192 22.05 16.26 -6.22
CA GLN A 192 22.54 17.64 -6.40
C GLN A 192 23.98 17.68 -6.91
N PHE A 193 24.82 16.75 -6.47
CA PHE A 193 26.18 16.62 -6.99
C PHE A 193 26.15 16.21 -8.46
N ASP A 194 25.38 15.19 -8.83
CA ASP A 194 25.26 14.71 -10.20
C ASP A 194 24.70 15.79 -11.13
N LEU A 195 23.67 16.52 -10.69
CA LEU A 195 23.10 17.64 -11.46
C LEU A 195 24.17 18.71 -11.77
N LYS A 196 25.07 19.01 -10.82
CA LYS A 196 26.17 19.96 -11.05
C LYS A 196 27.19 19.44 -12.06
N GLN A 197 27.40 18.12 -12.15
CA GLN A 197 28.31 17.54 -13.14
C GLN A 197 27.70 17.54 -14.53
N VAL A 198 26.42 17.20 -14.66
CA VAL A 198 25.73 17.12 -15.96
C VAL A 198 25.40 18.50 -16.53
N SER A 199 25.28 19.53 -15.68
CA SER A 199 25.03 20.91 -16.12
C SER A 199 26.30 21.70 -16.50
N ARG A 200 27.48 21.07 -16.45
CA ARG A 200 28.76 21.65 -16.88
C ARG A 200 29.03 21.36 -18.35
#